data_AF-A0A2S7XM12-F1
#
_entry.id   AF-A0A2S7XM12-F1
#
_cell.length_a   1.000
_cell.length_b   1.000
_cell.length_c   1.000
_cell.angle_alpha   90.00
_cell.angle_beta   90.00
_cell.angle_gamma   90.00
#
_symmetry.space_group_name_H-M   'P 1'
#
loop_
_entity.id
_entity.type
_entity.pdbx_description
1 polymer ?
#
loop_
_entity_poly.entity_id
_entity_poly.type
_entity_poly.pdbx_seq_one_letter_code
_entity_poly.pdbx_strand_id
1 'polypeptide(L)'
;MKADWQVKKLGDVLQKTETINPSQSPEWMFNYIDVSSVSNSTFQIEETQRIKGSAAPSRARKVVKENDIIFATIRPTLQRIAIVPEHLDKQICSTGYFVIRPKPEINNRFIFYFLFTEKFTKNMGILQKGASYPAVTDGDIKAQIIPFPSLHE
;
A
#
# COMPACT_ATOMS: atom_id res chain seq x y z
N MET A 1 -21.89 18.71 -3.53
CA MET A 1 -20.46 18.74 -3.15
C MET A 1 -20.30 19.90 -2.18
N LYS A 2 -19.76 19.69 -0.98
CA LYS A 2 -19.36 20.83 -0.11
C LYS A 2 -18.26 21.61 -0.85
N ALA A 3 -18.31 22.93 -0.81
CA ALA A 3 -17.91 23.78 -1.93
C ALA A 3 -16.40 24.01 -2.14
N ASP A 4 -15.47 23.49 -1.33
CA ASP A 4 -14.05 23.92 -1.41
C ASP A 4 -13.00 22.79 -1.42
N TRP A 5 -13.38 21.54 -1.69
CA TRP A 5 -12.38 20.46 -1.79
C TRP A 5 -11.58 20.58 -3.07
N GLN A 6 -10.25 20.70 -2.93
CA GLN A 6 -9.35 20.58 -4.06
C GLN A 6 -9.34 19.15 -4.58
N VAL A 7 -8.87 18.97 -5.81
CA VAL A 7 -8.73 17.67 -6.43
C VAL A 7 -7.28 17.50 -6.84
N LYS A 8 -6.62 16.43 -6.36
CA LYS A 8 -5.20 16.16 -6.61
C LYS A 8 -5.01 14.75 -7.18
N LYS A 9 -3.86 14.48 -7.81
CA LYS A 9 -3.45 13.09 -8.07
C LYS A 9 -2.99 12.48 -6.75
N LEU A 10 -3.30 11.20 -6.54
CA LEU A 10 -2.90 10.49 -5.34
C LEU A 10 -1.38 10.57 -5.15
N GLY A 11 -0.59 10.39 -6.21
CA GLY A 11 0.87 10.49 -6.14
C GLY A 11 1.40 11.83 -5.64
N ASP A 12 0.68 12.94 -5.83
CA ASP A 12 1.12 14.28 -5.42
C ASP A 12 1.02 14.48 -3.91
N VAL A 13 0.21 13.67 -3.23
CA VAL A 13 -0.02 13.73 -1.78
C VAL A 13 0.71 12.62 -1.02
N LEU A 14 1.60 11.88 -1.68
CA LEU A 14 2.42 10.84 -1.06
C LEU A 14 3.88 11.25 -0.90
N GLN A 15 4.51 10.68 0.11
CA GLN A 15 5.95 10.74 0.32
C GLN A 15 6.66 9.67 -0.53
N LYS A 16 7.97 9.84 -0.73
CA LYS A 16 8.81 8.77 -1.28
C LYS A 16 8.94 7.64 -0.25
N THR A 17 8.94 6.41 -0.74
CA THR A 17 9.13 5.20 0.06
C THR A 17 10.47 4.55 -0.28
N GLU A 18 11.02 3.81 0.66
CA GLU A 18 12.32 3.19 0.55
C GLU A 18 12.21 1.72 0.10
N THR A 19 13.19 1.28 -0.69
CA THR A 19 13.41 -0.13 -0.99
C THR A 19 14.80 -0.53 -0.55
N ILE A 20 14.93 -1.77 -0.08
CA ILE A 20 16.20 -2.35 0.36
C ILE A 20 16.33 -3.77 -0.19
N ASN A 21 17.55 -4.31 -0.14
CA ASN A 21 17.79 -5.74 -0.35
C ASN A 21 18.21 -6.38 0.97
N PRO A 22 17.31 -7.08 1.70
CA PRO A 22 17.65 -7.68 2.99
C PRO A 22 18.79 -8.69 2.93
N SER A 23 19.08 -9.28 1.76
CA SER A 23 20.21 -10.22 1.61
C SER A 23 21.58 -9.57 1.82
N GLN A 24 21.67 -8.23 1.76
CA GLN A 24 22.89 -7.47 2.08
C GLN A 24 23.13 -7.37 3.59
N SER A 25 22.15 -7.75 4.41
CA SER A 25 22.24 -7.82 5.88
C SER A 25 21.77 -9.20 6.34
N PRO A 26 22.56 -10.26 6.09
CA PRO A 26 22.09 -11.65 6.14
C PRO A 26 21.57 -12.09 7.52
N GLU A 27 22.13 -11.56 8.61
CA GLU A 27 21.74 -11.88 9.98
C GLU A 27 20.59 -11.01 10.52
N TRP A 28 20.16 -9.99 9.78
CA TRP A 28 19.06 -9.15 10.21
C TRP A 28 17.74 -9.93 10.16
N MET A 29 17.03 -9.97 11.28
CA MET A 29 15.69 -10.55 11.39
C MET A 29 14.64 -9.46 11.17
N PHE A 30 13.66 -9.75 10.32
CA PHE A 30 12.52 -8.86 10.09
C PHE A 30 11.23 -9.66 9.89
N ASN A 31 10.10 -9.00 10.10
CA ASN A 31 8.78 -9.52 9.73
C ASN A 31 8.55 -9.23 8.25
N TYR A 32 8.29 -10.28 7.48
CA TYR A 32 7.93 -10.21 6.08
C TYR A 32 6.42 -10.24 5.91
N ILE A 33 5.90 -9.22 5.23
CA ILE A 33 4.49 -9.05 4.92
C ILE A 33 4.30 -9.42 3.44
N ASP A 34 3.81 -10.63 3.19
CA ASP A 34 3.46 -11.08 1.85
C ASP A 34 2.01 -10.74 1.50
N VAL A 35 1.57 -11.02 0.27
CA VAL A 35 0.20 -10.66 -0.17
C VAL A 35 -0.88 -11.41 0.62
N SER A 36 -0.57 -12.62 1.10
CA SER A 36 -1.48 -13.42 1.93
C SER A 36 -1.59 -12.90 3.36
N SER A 37 -0.58 -12.18 3.87
CA SER A 37 -0.60 -11.57 5.20
C SER A 37 -1.75 -10.59 5.42
N VAL A 38 -2.29 -9.98 4.35
CA VAL A 38 -3.42 -9.05 4.45
C VAL A 38 -4.73 -9.74 4.13
N SER A 39 -5.64 -9.74 5.08
CA SER A 39 -7.01 -10.21 4.89
C SER A 39 -7.87 -9.19 4.13
N ASN A 40 -8.65 -9.69 3.18
CA ASN A 40 -9.62 -8.88 2.44
C ASN A 40 -11.01 -8.85 3.08
N SER A 41 -11.18 -9.41 4.28
CA SER A 41 -12.40 -9.30 5.08
C SER A 41 -12.20 -8.35 6.26
N THR A 42 -11.07 -8.44 6.95
CA THR A 42 -10.74 -7.61 8.11
C THR A 42 -9.97 -6.34 7.73
N PHE A 43 -9.34 -6.33 6.55
CA PHE A 43 -8.47 -5.25 6.05
C PHE A 43 -7.29 -4.96 7.00
N GLN A 44 -6.79 -6.01 7.63
CA GLN A 44 -5.68 -5.98 8.57
C GLN A 44 -4.55 -6.90 8.10
N ILE A 45 -3.35 -6.61 8.60
CA ILE A 45 -2.20 -7.51 8.50
C ILE A 45 -2.35 -8.53 9.64
N GLU A 46 -2.66 -9.78 9.31
CA GLU A 46 -2.96 -10.83 10.30
C GLU A 46 -1.71 -11.63 10.66
N GLU A 47 -1.14 -12.35 9.70
CA GLU A 47 0.03 -13.20 9.92
C GLU A 47 1.21 -12.73 9.08
N THR A 48 2.38 -12.56 9.73
CA THR A 48 3.64 -12.22 9.07
C THR A 48 4.68 -13.30 9.33
N GLN A 49 5.65 -13.42 8.44
CA GLN A 49 6.72 -14.40 8.58
C GLN A 49 7.98 -13.75 9.10
N ARG A 50 8.49 -14.18 10.24
CA ARG A 50 9.77 -13.69 10.76
C ARG A 50 10.92 -14.43 10.08
N ILE A 51 11.72 -13.72 9.29
CA ILE A 51 12.77 -14.30 8.44
C ILE A 51 14.10 -13.57 8.59
N LYS A 52 15.19 -14.28 8.27
CA LYS A 52 16.55 -13.70 8.14
C LYS A 52 16.72 -13.02 6.78
N GLY A 53 17.56 -11.99 6.73
CA GLY A 53 18.02 -11.36 5.50
C GLY A 53 18.56 -12.35 4.47
N SER A 54 19.31 -13.37 4.93
CA SER A 54 19.84 -14.44 4.07
C SER A 54 18.77 -15.33 3.42
N ALA A 55 17.61 -15.45 4.05
CA ALA A 55 16.46 -16.22 3.56
C ALA A 55 15.39 -15.33 2.87
N ALA A 56 15.68 -14.05 2.69
CA ALA A 56 14.71 -13.10 2.16
C ALA A 56 14.29 -13.43 0.72
N PRO A 57 12.98 -13.61 0.45
CA PRO A 57 12.49 -13.78 -0.92
C PRO A 57 12.90 -12.62 -1.83
N SER A 58 12.99 -12.88 -3.14
CA SER A 58 13.33 -11.83 -4.13
C SER A 58 12.35 -10.65 -4.11
N ARG A 59 11.10 -10.87 -3.68
CA ARG A 59 10.06 -9.84 -3.55
C ARG A 59 10.12 -9.04 -2.25
N ALA A 60 10.80 -9.52 -1.21
CA ALA A 60 10.91 -8.81 0.07
C ALA A 60 11.84 -7.61 -0.07
N ARG A 61 11.29 -6.43 -0.40
CA ARG A 61 12.09 -5.25 -0.76
C ARG A 61 11.57 -3.92 -0.24
N LYS A 62 10.25 -3.75 -0.05
CA LYS A 62 9.66 -2.44 0.26
C LYS A 62 9.63 -2.25 1.79
N VAL A 63 10.17 -1.13 2.27
CA VAL A 63 10.13 -0.78 3.70
C VAL A 63 8.79 -0.14 4.03
N VAL A 64 8.11 -0.67 5.04
CA VAL A 64 6.89 -0.06 5.60
C VAL A 64 7.20 0.69 6.89
N LYS A 65 6.43 1.72 7.17
CA LYS A 65 6.40 2.43 8.45
C LYS A 65 5.00 2.37 9.04
N GLU A 66 4.90 2.59 10.34
CA GLU A 66 3.61 2.78 10.99
C GLU A 66 2.76 3.80 10.20
N ASN A 67 1.46 3.54 10.09
CA ASN A 67 0.46 4.38 9.42
C ASN A 67 0.57 4.44 7.89
N ASP A 68 1.58 3.80 7.27
CA ASP A 68 1.55 3.51 5.84
C ASP A 68 0.32 2.65 5.51
N ILE A 69 -0.19 2.79 4.28
CA ILE A 69 -1.20 1.88 3.74
C ILE A 69 -0.52 1.00 2.71
N ILE A 70 -0.73 -0.31 2.78
CA ILE A 70 -0.31 -1.25 1.75
C ILE A 70 -1.49 -1.67 0.91
N PHE A 71 -1.36 -1.57 -0.41
CA PHE A 71 -2.39 -1.92 -1.39
C PHE A 71 -1.85 -3.00 -2.34
N ALA A 72 -2.49 -4.17 -2.37
CA ALA A 72 -2.05 -5.24 -3.27
C ALA A 72 -2.27 -4.85 -4.74
N THR A 73 -1.19 -4.79 -5.52
CA THR A 73 -1.25 -4.40 -6.94
C THR A 73 -1.73 -5.54 -7.84
N ILE A 74 -1.62 -6.78 -7.33
CA ILE A 74 -2.11 -7.99 -7.96
C ILE A 74 -3.55 -8.25 -7.52
N ARG A 75 -4.42 -8.54 -8.48
CA ARG A 75 -5.87 -8.71 -8.31
C ARG A 75 -6.45 -7.56 -7.45
N PRO A 76 -6.25 -6.30 -7.87
CA PRO A 76 -6.53 -5.12 -7.05
C PRO A 76 -8.01 -5.02 -6.63
N THR A 77 -8.93 -5.65 -7.39
CA THR A 77 -10.35 -5.72 -7.06
C THR A 77 -10.68 -6.62 -5.87
N LEU A 78 -9.75 -7.46 -5.41
CA LEU A 78 -9.89 -8.24 -4.16
C LEU A 78 -9.66 -7.38 -2.91
N GLN A 79 -9.24 -6.12 -3.06
CA GLN A 79 -9.12 -5.15 -1.97
C GLN A 79 -8.33 -5.67 -0.76
N ARG A 80 -7.20 -6.32 -1.01
CA ARG A 80 -6.20 -6.57 0.03
C ARG A 80 -5.47 -5.28 0.34
N ILE A 81 -6.02 -4.55 1.30
CA ILE A 81 -5.58 -3.23 1.74
C ILE A 81 -5.47 -3.26 3.27
N ALA A 82 -4.40 -2.73 3.83
CA ALA A 82 -4.25 -2.61 5.27
C ALA A 82 -3.47 -1.36 5.65
N ILE A 83 -3.76 -0.82 6.83
CA ILE A 83 -2.90 0.16 7.51
C ILE A 83 -1.84 -0.61 8.30
N VAL A 84 -0.59 -0.19 8.19
CA VAL A 84 0.55 -0.79 8.89
C VAL A 84 0.49 -0.40 10.36
N PRO A 85 0.39 -1.36 11.30
CA PRO A 85 0.37 -1.10 12.73
C PRO A 85 1.77 -0.79 13.27
N GLU A 86 1.83 -0.19 14.46
CA GLU A 86 3.08 0.24 15.13
C GLU A 86 4.10 -0.90 15.28
N HIS A 87 3.66 -2.10 15.65
CA HIS A 87 4.56 -3.25 15.82
C HIS A 87 5.18 -3.77 14.51
N LEU A 88 4.73 -3.26 13.35
CA LEU A 88 5.30 -3.51 12.03
C LEU A 88 6.03 -2.29 11.45
N ASP A 89 6.36 -1.29 12.26
CA ASP A 89 7.24 -0.20 11.84
C ASP A 89 8.61 -0.74 11.38
N LYS A 90 9.12 -0.18 10.27
CA LYS A 90 10.40 -0.53 9.63
C LYS A 90 10.53 -2.01 9.21
N GLN A 91 9.41 -2.69 9.02
CA GLN A 91 9.38 -4.06 8.49
C GLN A 91 9.35 -4.07 6.96
N ILE A 92 9.35 -5.26 6.35
CA ILE A 92 9.48 -5.42 4.90
C ILE A 92 8.25 -6.06 4.31
N CYS A 93 7.66 -5.43 3.31
CA CYS A 93 6.59 -6.01 2.53
C CYS A 93 7.05 -6.42 1.12
N SER A 94 6.26 -7.31 0.53
CA SER A 94 6.42 -7.77 -0.85
C SER A 94 6.32 -6.63 -1.85
N THR A 95 7.09 -6.71 -2.93
CA THR A 95 6.91 -5.83 -4.11
C THR A 95 5.54 -5.97 -4.78
N GLY A 96 4.76 -6.99 -4.42
CA GLY A 96 3.34 -7.12 -4.81
C GLY A 96 2.40 -6.11 -4.13
N TYR A 97 2.91 -5.30 -3.21
CA TYR A 97 2.21 -4.15 -2.64
C TYR A 97 2.69 -2.83 -3.22
N PHE A 98 1.79 -1.87 -3.35
CA PHE A 98 2.13 -0.46 -3.38
C PHE A 98 2.06 0.11 -1.96
N VAL A 99 3.14 0.74 -1.50
CA VAL A 99 3.21 1.39 -0.19
C VAL A 99 2.79 2.85 -0.38
N ILE A 100 1.71 3.22 0.28
CA ILE A 100 1.10 4.54 0.25
C ILE A 100 1.46 5.21 1.56
N ARG A 101 2.46 6.10 1.50
CA ARG A 101 2.89 6.92 2.64
C ARG A 101 2.33 8.32 2.49
N PRO A 102 1.31 8.73 3.26
CA PRO A 102 0.69 10.04 3.12
C PRO A 102 1.65 11.16 3.53
N LYS A 103 1.57 12.32 2.85
CA LYS A 103 2.16 13.56 3.36
C LYS A 103 1.41 14.02 4.62
N PRO A 104 2.03 14.83 5.49
CA PRO A 104 1.38 15.35 6.70
C PRO A 104 0.07 16.12 6.42
N GLU A 105 -0.08 16.62 5.20
CA GLU A 105 -1.22 17.40 4.73
C GLU A 105 -2.51 16.59 4.49
N ILE A 106 -2.45 15.26 4.57
CA ILE A 106 -3.61 14.40 4.33
C ILE A 106 -3.66 13.22 5.31
N ASN A 107 -4.85 12.98 5.86
CA ASN A 107 -5.06 11.91 6.82
C ASN A 107 -4.92 10.53 6.14
N ASN A 108 -4.18 9.61 6.75
CA ASN A 108 -3.99 8.25 6.22
C ASN A 108 -5.31 7.48 6.14
N ARG A 109 -6.18 7.56 7.16
CA ARG A 109 -7.49 6.89 7.16
C ARG A 109 -8.39 7.40 6.05
N PHE A 110 -8.31 8.70 5.72
CA PHE A 110 -9.04 9.24 4.57
C PHE A 110 -8.60 8.56 3.26
N ILE A 111 -7.30 8.45 3.02
CA ILE A 111 -6.79 7.70 1.85
C ILE A 111 -7.22 6.24 1.92
N PHE A 112 -7.11 5.60 3.08
CA PHE A 112 -7.52 4.21 3.27
C PHE A 112 -8.97 3.98 2.83
N TYR A 113 -9.92 4.78 3.32
CA TYR A 113 -11.33 4.69 2.90
C TYR A 113 -11.56 5.06 1.44
N PHE A 114 -10.79 6.01 0.89
CA PHE A 114 -10.86 6.34 -0.54
C PHE A 114 -10.57 5.13 -1.44
N LEU A 115 -9.63 4.26 -1.06
CA LEU A 115 -9.29 3.06 -1.83
C LEU A 115 -10.43 2.02 -1.90
N PHE A 116 -11.40 2.10 -0.99
CA PHE A 116 -12.59 1.24 -1.00
C PHE A 116 -13.75 1.80 -1.83
N THR A 117 -13.64 3.04 -2.31
CA THR A 117 -14.71 3.64 -3.12
C THR A 117 -14.94 2.85 -4.40
N GLU A 118 -16.20 2.78 -4.84
CA GLU A 118 -16.57 2.14 -6.10
C GLU A 118 -15.81 2.75 -7.28
N LYS A 119 -15.63 4.07 -7.27
CA LYS A 119 -14.89 4.79 -8.31
C LYS A 119 -13.44 4.30 -8.41
N PHE A 120 -12.72 4.23 -7.29
CA PHE A 120 -11.34 3.74 -7.27
C PHE A 120 -11.28 2.27 -7.71
N THR A 121 -12.14 1.42 -7.13
CA THR A 121 -12.17 -0.02 -7.43
C THR A 121 -12.50 -0.30 -8.90
N LYS A 122 -13.46 0.41 -9.48
CA LYS A 122 -13.81 0.32 -10.90
C LYS A 122 -12.64 0.74 -11.79
N ASN A 123 -11.94 1.81 -11.45
CA ASN A 123 -10.76 2.24 -12.20
C ASN A 123 -9.65 1.17 -12.16
N MET A 124 -9.40 0.55 -11.00
CA MET A 124 -8.45 -0.56 -10.90
C MET A 124 -8.87 -1.76 -11.75
N GLY A 125 -10.17 -2.06 -11.78
CA GLY A 125 -10.73 -3.12 -12.64
C GLY A 125 -10.58 -2.86 -14.14
N ILE A 126 -10.59 -1.60 -14.57
CA ILE A 126 -10.36 -1.18 -15.97
C ILE A 126 -8.86 -1.19 -16.31
N LEU A 127 -8.01 -0.74 -15.39
CA LEU A 127 -6.58 -0.54 -15.63
C LEU A 127 -5.76 -1.82 -15.49
N GLN A 128 -6.26 -2.81 -14.73
CA GLN A 128 -5.54 -4.06 -14.52
C GLN A 128 -5.26 -4.78 -15.85
N LYS A 129 -4.06 -5.32 -15.99
CA LYS A 129 -3.61 -6.07 -17.16
C LYS A 129 -3.17 -7.47 -16.78
N GLY A 130 -3.34 -8.42 -17.70
CA GLY A 130 -3.00 -9.83 -17.50
C GLY A 130 -4.25 -10.68 -17.25
N ALA A 131 -4.37 -11.80 -17.96
CA ALA A 131 -5.55 -12.65 -17.92
C ALA A 131 -5.64 -13.45 -16.59
N SER A 132 -4.64 -14.29 -16.31
CA SER A 132 -4.67 -15.20 -15.15
C SER A 132 -4.23 -14.53 -13.83
N TYR A 133 -3.47 -13.44 -13.94
CA TYR A 133 -2.90 -12.71 -12.81
C TYR A 133 -2.98 -11.19 -13.08
N PRO A 134 -4.20 -10.63 -13.07
CA PRO A 134 -4.39 -9.23 -13.39
C PRO A 134 -3.67 -8.35 -12.37
N ALA A 135 -2.99 -7.31 -12.83
CA ALA A 135 -2.26 -6.39 -11.96
C ALA A 135 -2.31 -4.95 -12.49
N VAL A 136 -2.22 -3.99 -11.57
CA VAL A 136 -2.02 -2.56 -11.86
C VAL A 136 -0.59 -2.16 -11.51
N THR A 137 -0.10 -1.10 -12.13
CA THR A 137 1.23 -0.54 -11.80
C THR A 137 1.14 0.49 -10.68
N ASP A 138 2.25 0.75 -10.00
CA ASP A 138 2.37 1.86 -9.04
C ASP A 138 2.02 3.22 -9.70
N GLY A 139 2.27 3.36 -11.01
CA GLY A 139 1.91 4.55 -11.79
C GLY A 139 0.40 4.71 -11.97
N ASP A 140 -0.31 3.61 -12.24
CA ASP A 140 -1.78 3.61 -12.36
C ASP A 140 -2.45 4.06 -11.05
N ILE A 141 -1.93 3.61 -9.91
CA ILE A 141 -2.43 3.99 -8.58
C ILE A 141 -2.12 5.46 -8.30
N LYS A 142 -0.90 5.91 -8.55
CA LYS A 142 -0.50 7.33 -8.36
C LYS A 142 -1.31 8.30 -9.22
N ALA A 143 -1.76 7.88 -10.39
CA ALA A 143 -2.54 8.70 -11.30
C ALA A 143 -4.01 8.86 -10.88
N GLN A 144 -4.49 8.09 -9.90
CA GLN A 144 -5.86 8.19 -9.43
C GLN A 144 -6.14 9.56 -8.81
N ILE A 145 -7.35 10.05 -9.04
CA ILE A 145 -7.77 11.38 -8.59
C ILE A 145 -8.47 11.24 -7.23
N ILE A 146 -7.93 11.94 -6.23
CA ILE A 146 -8.43 11.92 -4.86
C ILE A 146 -8.94 13.33 -4.48
N PRO A 147 -10.12 13.43 -3.81
CA PRO A 147 -10.52 14.68 -3.19
C PRO A 147 -9.54 15.05 -2.07
N PHE A 148 -9.24 16.33 -1.93
CA PHE A 148 -8.28 16.84 -0.96
C PHE A 148 -9.00 17.82 -0.04
N PRO A 149 -9.62 17.32 1.06
CA PRO A 149 -10.24 18.18 2.06
C PRO A 149 -9.20 19.05 2.75
N SER A 150 -9.64 20.17 3.32
CA SER A 150 -8.78 20.91 4.25
C SER A 150 -8.57 20.07 5.52
N LEU A 151 -7.37 20.13 6.12
CA LEU A 151 -7.02 19.33 7.31
C LEU A 151 -7.92 19.58 8.54
N HIS A 152 -8.72 20.64 8.53
CA HIS A 152 -9.56 21.09 9.65
C HIS A 152 -11.03 20.65 9.54
N GLU A 153 -11.38 19.79 8.58
CA GLU A 153 -12.71 19.19 8.45
C GLU A 153 -12.89 17.86 9.19
#